data_AF-Q8TD76-F1
#
_entry.id   AF-Q8TD76-F1
#
_cell.length_a   1.000
_cell.length_b   1.000
_cell.length_c   1.000
_cell.angle_alpha   90.00
_cell.angle_beta   90.00
_cell.angle_gamma   90.00
#
_symmetry.space_group_name_H-M   'P 1'
#
loop_
_entity.id
_entity.type
_entity.pdbx_description
1 polymer ?
#
loop_
_entity_poly.entity_id
_entity_poly.type
_entity_poly.pdbx_seq_one_letter_code
_entity_poly.pdbx_strand_id
1 'polypeptide(L)'
;MHECPDYITGGPNSCHFGKQYTSMWRTYIMMVNATNQMGSSFSDELYVDVTYIVQPDPPLELAVEVKQPEDRKPYLWIKWSPPTLIDLKTGWFTLLYEIRLKPEKAAEWEIHFAGQQTEFKILSLHPGQKYLVQVRCKPDHGYWSAWSPATFIQIPSGDPLMLGASHYKNLKSYRPRKISSQGRLAVFTKATLTTVQ
;
A
#
# COMPACT_ATOMS: atom_id res chain seq x y z
N MET A 1 -3.94 3.95 -39.38
CA MET A 1 -2.85 3.49 -38.50
C MET A 1 -2.07 4.74 -38.08
N HIS A 2 -1.95 5.00 -36.78
CA HIS A 2 -1.24 6.17 -36.27
C HIS A 2 0.07 5.71 -35.66
N GLU A 3 1.13 6.47 -35.90
CA GLU A 3 2.41 6.26 -35.25
C GLU A 3 2.34 6.63 -33.76
N CYS A 4 3.28 6.13 -32.96
CA CYS A 4 3.40 6.52 -31.57
C CYS A 4 3.48 8.06 -31.44
N PRO A 5 2.69 8.67 -30.54
CA PRO A 5 2.71 10.12 -30.36
C PRO A 5 3.98 10.66 -29.69
N ASP A 6 4.71 9.84 -28.91
CA ASP A 6 5.92 10.26 -28.20
C ASP A 6 6.82 9.07 -27.85
N TYR A 7 7.99 8.97 -28.48
CA TYR A 7 8.99 7.92 -28.24
C TYR A 7 10.05 8.29 -27.17
N ILE A 8 9.99 9.50 -26.61
CA ILE A 8 11.05 10.06 -25.75
C ILE A 8 10.66 9.97 -24.28
N THR A 9 9.45 10.41 -23.91
CA THR A 9 9.05 10.58 -22.51
C THR A 9 9.08 9.28 -21.71
N GLY A 10 8.75 8.15 -22.33
CA GLY A 10 8.77 6.84 -21.66
C GLY A 10 10.15 6.18 -21.57
N GLY A 11 11.18 6.77 -22.20
CA GLY A 11 12.52 6.21 -22.26
C GLY A 11 12.72 5.15 -23.37
N PRO A 12 13.80 4.36 -23.30
CA PRO A 12 14.14 3.39 -24.36
C PRO A 12 13.04 2.37 -24.62
N ASN A 13 12.79 2.07 -25.90
CA ASN A 13 11.81 1.08 -26.35
C ASN A 13 10.40 1.29 -25.77
N SER A 14 9.96 2.55 -25.69
CA SER A 14 8.67 2.94 -25.13
C SER A 14 7.85 3.79 -26.09
N CYS A 15 6.55 3.87 -25.81
CA CYS A 15 5.64 4.81 -26.46
C CYS A 15 4.76 5.47 -25.39
N HIS A 16 4.86 6.80 -25.27
CA HIS A 16 4.13 7.58 -24.28
C HIS A 16 2.86 8.20 -24.89
N PHE A 17 1.71 7.93 -24.29
CA PHE A 17 0.44 8.52 -24.67
C PHE A 17 0.08 9.64 -23.68
N GLY A 18 0.25 10.89 -24.12
CA GLY A 18 -0.18 12.05 -23.34
C GLY A 18 -1.71 12.15 -23.21
N LYS A 19 -2.20 13.13 -22.44
CA LYS A 19 -3.64 13.34 -22.18
C LYS A 19 -4.49 13.39 -23.46
N GLN A 20 -4.00 14.07 -24.49
CA GLN A 20 -4.73 14.23 -25.76
C GLN A 20 -4.85 12.95 -26.61
N TYR A 21 -4.01 11.94 -26.32
CA TYR A 21 -4.01 10.64 -27.02
C TYR A 21 -4.55 9.50 -26.16
N THR A 22 -4.95 9.80 -24.92
CA THR A 22 -5.46 8.82 -23.96
C THR A 22 -6.97 9.00 -23.77
N SER A 23 -7.73 7.94 -23.93
CA SER A 23 -9.19 7.91 -23.78
C SER A 23 -9.60 6.64 -23.06
N MET A 24 -10.44 6.78 -22.04
CA MET A 24 -11.03 5.64 -21.33
C MET A 24 -12.13 4.99 -22.16
N TRP A 25 -12.46 3.73 -21.83
CA TRP A 25 -13.51 2.94 -22.50
C TRP A 25 -13.33 2.78 -24.01
N ARG A 26 -12.10 2.98 -24.49
CA ARG A 26 -11.70 2.75 -25.87
C ARG A 26 -10.57 1.74 -25.90
N THR A 27 -10.76 0.67 -26.67
CA THR A 27 -9.70 -0.30 -26.91
C THR A 27 -8.72 0.25 -27.93
N TYR A 28 -7.45 0.30 -27.56
CA TYR A 28 -6.31 0.57 -28.42
C TYR A 28 -5.81 -0.74 -28.99
N ILE A 29 -5.57 -0.77 -30.30
CA ILE A 29 -4.92 -1.88 -30.97
C ILE A 29 -3.56 -1.38 -31.41
N MET A 30 -2.50 -1.96 -30.86
CA MET A 30 -1.13 -1.51 -31.08
C MET A 30 -0.25 -2.66 -31.58
N MET A 31 0.74 -2.30 -32.37
CA MET A 31 1.72 -3.21 -32.95
C MET A 31 3.06 -2.49 -33.01
N VAL A 32 4.14 -3.22 -32.80
CA VAL A 32 5.51 -2.69 -32.90
C VAL A 32 6.18 -3.30 -34.12
N ASN A 33 6.88 -2.47 -34.89
CA ASN A 33 7.67 -2.90 -36.05
C ASN A 33 9.16 -2.74 -35.72
N ALA A 34 9.95 -3.79 -35.96
CA ALA A 34 11.40 -3.76 -35.88
C ALA A 34 12.00 -3.92 -37.29
N THR A 35 12.82 -2.96 -37.70
CA THR A 35 13.43 -2.93 -39.05
C THR A 35 14.95 -2.88 -38.99
N ASN A 36 15.60 -3.61 -39.91
CA ASN A 36 17.05 -3.57 -40.13
C ASN A 36 17.36 -3.69 -41.63
N GLN A 37 18.64 -3.74 -42.01
CA GLN A 37 19.06 -3.83 -43.42
C GLN A 37 18.55 -5.11 -44.14
N MET A 38 18.24 -6.17 -43.39
CA MET A 38 17.80 -7.45 -43.93
C MET A 38 16.27 -7.57 -44.04
N GLY A 39 15.51 -6.67 -43.42
CA GLY A 39 14.06 -6.67 -43.51
C GLY A 39 13.36 -6.08 -42.29
N SER A 40 12.07 -6.41 -42.16
CA SER A 40 11.19 -5.94 -41.09
C SER A 40 10.41 -7.09 -40.47
N SER A 41 10.12 -6.98 -39.18
CA SER A 41 9.25 -7.92 -38.46
C SER A 41 8.29 -7.14 -37.57
N PHE A 42 7.03 -7.58 -37.55
CA PHE A 42 5.98 -6.99 -36.73
C PHE A 42 5.66 -7.89 -35.54
N SER A 43 5.29 -7.28 -34.41
CA SER A 43 4.71 -8.01 -33.28
C SER A 43 3.30 -8.49 -33.59
N ASP A 44 2.77 -9.36 -32.73
CA ASP A 44 1.32 -9.59 -32.66
C ASP A 44 0.60 -8.29 -32.26
N GLU A 45 -0.70 -8.22 -32.60
CA GLU A 45 -1.56 -7.12 -32.16
C GLU A 45 -1.82 -7.21 -30.66
N LEU A 46 -1.60 -6.10 -29.97
CA LEU A 46 -1.92 -5.94 -28.55
C LEU A 46 -3.18 -5.08 -28.40
N TYR A 47 -4.17 -5.63 -27.71
CA TYR A 47 -5.44 -4.98 -27.40
C TYR A 47 -5.37 -4.42 -25.98
N VAL A 48 -5.45 -3.11 -25.82
CA VAL A 48 -5.32 -2.42 -24.53
C VAL A 48 -6.55 -1.57 -24.28
N ASP A 49 -7.23 -1.82 -23.17
CA ASP A 49 -8.20 -0.89 -22.60
C ASP A 49 -7.58 -0.24 -21.36
N VAL A 50 -7.40 1.08 -21.44
CA VAL A 50 -6.74 1.89 -20.41
C VAL A 50 -7.40 1.69 -19.05
N THR A 51 -8.70 1.43 -19.01
CA THR A 51 -9.50 1.21 -17.80
C THR A 51 -8.96 0.11 -16.91
N TYR A 52 -8.31 -0.91 -17.47
CA TYR A 52 -7.86 -2.09 -16.73
C TYR A 52 -6.36 -2.15 -16.47
N ILE A 53 -5.59 -1.19 -17.00
CA ILE A 53 -4.14 -1.12 -16.83
C ILE A 53 -3.69 0.00 -15.89
N VAL A 54 -4.64 0.72 -15.27
CA VAL A 54 -4.33 1.82 -14.36
C VAL A 54 -3.66 1.30 -13.09
N GLN A 55 -2.48 1.86 -12.80
CA GLN A 55 -1.79 1.72 -11.51
C GLN A 55 -1.47 3.13 -11.00
N PRO A 56 -2.07 3.59 -9.89
CA PRO A 56 -1.83 4.93 -9.38
C PRO A 56 -0.51 5.01 -8.61
N ASP A 57 -0.05 6.24 -8.40
CA ASP A 57 1.01 6.50 -7.41
C ASP A 57 0.52 6.24 -5.98
N PRO A 58 1.42 6.02 -5.00
CA PRO A 58 1.03 5.88 -3.60
C PRO A 58 0.33 7.13 -3.06
N PRO A 59 -0.58 6.99 -2.07
CA PRO A 59 -1.16 8.14 -1.37
C PRO A 59 -0.10 8.99 -0.67
N LEU A 60 -0.41 10.26 -0.47
CA LEU A 60 0.49 11.27 0.07
C LEU A 60 0.11 11.65 1.50
N GLU A 61 0.99 12.39 2.17
CA GLU A 61 0.70 13.06 3.44
C GLU A 61 0.17 12.13 4.55
N LEU A 62 0.69 10.90 4.64
CA LEU A 62 0.32 9.95 5.67
C LEU A 62 0.67 10.48 7.08
N ALA A 63 -0.35 10.94 7.80
CA ALA A 63 -0.26 11.46 9.16
C ALA A 63 -0.93 10.50 10.15
N VAL A 64 -0.28 10.30 11.30
CA VAL A 64 -0.74 9.36 12.32
C VAL A 64 -0.68 10.02 13.69
N GLU A 65 -1.81 10.02 14.41
CA GLU A 65 -1.94 10.66 15.72
C GLU A 65 -2.64 9.71 16.72
N VAL A 66 -2.18 9.69 17.97
CA VAL A 66 -2.90 9.00 19.05
C VAL A 66 -3.89 9.97 19.67
N LYS A 67 -5.17 9.59 19.70
CA LYS A 67 -6.24 10.37 20.35
C LYS A 67 -6.66 9.67 21.65
N GLN A 68 -6.69 10.41 22.75
CA GLN A 68 -7.05 9.93 24.09
C GLN A 68 -8.20 10.79 24.66
N PRO A 69 -9.43 10.61 24.15
CA PRO A 69 -10.60 11.27 24.72
C PRO A 69 -10.90 10.74 26.13
N GLU A 70 -11.38 11.59 27.04
CA GLU A 70 -11.65 11.23 28.45
C GLU A 70 -12.70 10.11 28.59
N ASP A 71 -13.77 10.16 27.81
CA ASP A 71 -14.91 9.23 27.92
C ASP A 71 -14.91 8.07 26.91
N ARG A 72 -13.83 7.91 26.12
CA ARG A 72 -13.78 6.87 25.08
C ARG A 72 -12.43 6.19 25.04
N LYS A 73 -12.40 4.98 24.46
CA LYS A 73 -11.15 4.25 24.27
C LYS A 73 -10.19 5.08 23.41
N PRO A 74 -8.89 5.10 23.74
CA PRO A 74 -7.89 5.72 22.90
C PRO A 74 -7.85 5.04 21.53
N TYR A 75 -7.55 5.81 20.49
CA TYR A 75 -7.49 5.30 19.12
C TYR A 75 -6.36 5.95 18.34
N LEU A 76 -5.87 5.23 17.33
CA LEU A 76 -4.99 5.75 16.31
C LEU A 76 -5.83 6.41 15.24
N TRP A 77 -5.63 7.70 15.00
CA TRP A 77 -6.24 8.43 13.90
C TRP A 77 -5.22 8.56 12.77
N ILE A 78 -5.55 7.95 11.64
CA ILE A 78 -4.71 7.89 10.45
C ILE A 78 -5.37 8.75 9.40
N LYS A 79 -4.62 9.65 8.76
CA LYS A 79 -5.07 10.54 7.68
C LYS A 79 -4.10 10.49 6.52
N TRP A 80 -4.58 10.66 5.30
CA TRP A 80 -3.77 10.74 4.08
C TRP A 80 -4.47 11.56 3.01
N SER A 81 -3.73 11.88 1.95
CA SER A 81 -4.21 12.59 0.77
C SER A 81 -4.11 11.71 -0.48
N PRO A 82 -4.99 11.89 -1.48
CA PRO A 82 -4.88 11.21 -2.76
C PRO A 82 -3.60 11.61 -3.51
N PRO A 83 -3.13 10.81 -4.48
CA PRO A 83 -2.04 11.19 -5.37
C PRO A 83 -2.35 12.46 -6.19
N THR A 84 -1.36 13.32 -6.41
CA THR A 84 -1.53 14.67 -7.00
C THR A 84 -2.12 14.66 -8.42
N LEU A 85 -1.88 13.60 -9.19
CA LEU A 85 -2.29 13.52 -10.60
C LEU A 85 -3.72 13.02 -10.80
N ILE A 86 -4.47 12.74 -9.73
CA ILE A 86 -5.80 12.15 -9.80
C ILE A 86 -6.87 13.19 -9.48
N ASP A 87 -7.69 13.51 -10.48
CA ASP A 87 -8.88 14.34 -10.27
C ASP A 87 -10.05 13.49 -9.76
N LEU A 88 -10.23 13.50 -8.44
CA LEU A 88 -11.36 12.86 -7.77
C LEU A 88 -12.63 13.73 -7.77
N LYS A 89 -12.51 15.04 -8.03
CA LYS A 89 -13.64 15.99 -7.86
C LYS A 89 -14.67 15.86 -8.96
N THR A 90 -14.25 15.45 -10.14
CA THR A 90 -15.13 15.21 -11.29
C THR A 90 -15.84 13.85 -11.23
N GLY A 91 -15.51 12.99 -10.24
CA GLY A 91 -16.01 11.61 -10.17
C GLY A 91 -15.44 10.70 -11.27
N TRP A 92 -14.49 11.20 -12.05
CA TRP A 92 -13.82 10.47 -13.13
C TRP A 92 -12.98 9.30 -12.62
N PHE A 93 -12.35 9.47 -11.46
CA PHE A 93 -11.64 8.40 -10.75
C PHE A 93 -12.27 8.14 -9.39
N THR A 94 -12.46 6.86 -9.08
CA THR A 94 -12.77 6.38 -7.74
C THR A 94 -11.55 5.68 -7.16
N LEU A 95 -11.06 6.11 -6.00
CA LEU A 95 -9.97 5.45 -5.30
C LEU A 95 -10.48 4.68 -4.07
N LEU A 96 -9.95 3.48 -3.91
CA LEU A 96 -10.10 2.64 -2.74
C LEU A 96 -8.76 2.54 -2.01
N TYR A 97 -8.79 2.64 -0.70
CA TYR A 97 -7.61 2.69 0.15
C TYR A 97 -7.50 1.47 1.06
N GLU A 98 -6.26 1.07 1.31
CA GLU A 98 -5.91 0.02 2.24
C GLU A 98 -4.73 0.48 3.09
N ILE A 99 -4.86 0.25 4.40
CA ILE A 99 -3.85 0.56 5.40
C ILE A 99 -3.22 -0.74 5.84
N ARG A 100 -1.91 -0.72 6.07
CA ARG A 100 -1.25 -1.75 6.86
C ARG A 100 -0.49 -1.15 8.02
N LEU A 101 -0.53 -1.83 9.15
CA LEU A 101 0.27 -1.49 10.31
C LEU A 101 0.84 -2.72 10.98
N LYS A 102 1.99 -2.55 11.63
CA LYS A 102 2.54 -3.57 12.52
C LYS A 102 3.47 -2.96 13.55
N PRO A 103 3.65 -3.61 14.70
CA PRO A 103 4.80 -3.34 15.55
C PRO A 103 6.13 -3.50 14.79
N GLU A 104 7.12 -2.69 15.14
CA GLU A 104 8.45 -2.74 14.48
C GLU A 104 9.05 -4.14 14.46
N LYS A 105 8.91 -4.86 15.57
CA LYS A 105 9.45 -6.22 15.75
C LYS A 105 8.50 -7.34 15.33
N ALA A 106 7.28 -7.05 14.90
CA ALA A 106 6.33 -8.06 14.46
C ALA A 106 6.66 -8.56 13.04
N ALA A 107 6.39 -9.84 12.79
CA ALA A 107 6.55 -10.47 11.49
C ALA A 107 5.39 -10.16 10.54
N GLU A 108 4.17 -10.12 11.05
CA GLU A 108 2.95 -9.98 10.26
C GLU A 108 2.42 -8.54 10.27
N TRP A 109 1.74 -8.18 9.17
CA TRP A 109 1.02 -6.92 9.02
C TRP A 109 -0.46 -7.12 9.33
N GLU A 110 -1.02 -6.22 10.13
CA GLU A 110 -2.46 -6.02 10.20
C GLU A 110 -2.91 -5.15 9.03
N ILE A 111 -3.97 -5.55 8.33
CA ILE A 111 -4.46 -4.87 7.11
C ILE A 111 -5.90 -4.40 7.35
N HIS A 112 -6.18 -3.14 7.00
CA HIS A 112 -7.52 -2.55 7.06
C HIS A 112 -7.91 -1.93 5.72
N PHE A 113 -9.06 -2.33 5.21
CA PHE A 113 -9.67 -1.68 4.05
C PHE A 113 -10.45 -0.44 4.49
N ALA A 114 -10.06 0.73 3.96
CA ALA A 114 -10.64 2.02 4.31
C ALA A 114 -11.71 2.50 3.30
N GLY A 115 -11.94 1.76 2.21
CA GLY A 115 -12.87 2.16 1.15
C GLY A 115 -12.40 3.47 0.52
N GLN A 116 -13.32 4.43 0.32
CA GLN A 116 -13.01 5.73 -0.29
C GLN A 116 -12.59 6.81 0.73
N GLN A 117 -12.54 6.47 2.02
CA GLN A 117 -12.19 7.44 3.07
C GLN A 117 -10.72 7.85 2.95
N THR A 118 -10.41 9.06 3.42
CA THR A 118 -9.04 9.57 3.55
C THR A 118 -8.58 9.66 5.01
N GLU A 119 -9.37 9.05 5.91
CA GLU A 119 -9.04 8.86 7.30
C GLU A 119 -9.54 7.50 7.83
N PHE A 120 -8.92 7.01 8.89
CA PHE A 120 -9.30 5.76 9.54
C PHE A 120 -8.97 5.78 11.03
N LYS A 121 -9.72 4.99 11.82
CA LYS A 121 -9.54 4.87 13.27
C LYS A 121 -9.28 3.43 13.68
N ILE A 122 -8.17 3.19 14.39
CA ILE A 122 -7.81 1.87 14.92
C ILE A 122 -7.83 1.92 16.45
N LEU A 123 -8.62 1.05 17.08
CA LEU A 123 -8.82 1.03 18.54
C LEU A 123 -7.89 0.04 19.26
N SER A 124 -7.46 -1.03 18.60
CA SER A 124 -6.74 -2.15 19.21
C SER A 124 -5.22 -1.97 19.13
N LEU A 125 -4.68 -1.07 19.95
CA LEU A 125 -3.23 -0.79 20.00
C LEU A 125 -2.59 -1.35 21.25
N HIS A 126 -1.38 -1.90 21.13
CA HIS A 126 -0.59 -2.33 22.28
C HIS A 126 0.15 -1.13 22.90
N PRO A 127 -0.08 -0.80 24.19
CA PRO A 127 0.62 0.28 24.88
C PRO A 127 2.14 0.10 24.86
N GLY A 128 2.87 1.20 24.71
CA GLY A 128 4.33 1.21 24.76
C GLY A 128 5.02 0.67 23.51
N GLN A 129 4.26 0.28 22.48
CA GLN A 129 4.81 -0.29 21.25
C GLN A 129 4.93 0.77 20.15
N LYS A 130 6.03 0.69 19.38
CA LYS A 130 6.24 1.49 18.17
C LYS A 130 5.66 0.77 16.95
N TYR A 131 4.79 1.44 16.23
CA TYR A 131 4.15 0.94 15.03
C TYR A 131 4.71 1.60 13.77
N LEU A 132 4.74 0.83 12.69
CA LEU A 132 4.90 1.32 11.32
C LEU A 132 3.52 1.31 10.68
N VAL A 133 3.18 2.39 9.98
CA VAL A 133 1.93 2.55 9.26
C VAL A 133 2.25 2.90 7.81
N GLN A 134 1.56 2.25 6.87
CA GLN A 134 1.61 2.56 5.45
C GLN A 134 0.20 2.53 4.87
N VAL A 135 0.00 3.26 3.79
CA VAL A 135 -1.26 3.29 3.04
C VAL A 135 -0.97 3.07 1.56
N ARG A 136 -1.87 2.40 0.86
CA ARG A 136 -1.88 2.28 -0.61
C ARG A 136 -3.28 2.53 -1.14
N CYS A 137 -3.38 2.73 -2.45
CA CYS A 137 -4.66 2.93 -3.12
C CYS A 137 -4.76 2.12 -4.40
N LYS A 138 -5.98 1.91 -4.87
CA LYS A 138 -6.27 1.39 -6.21
C LYS A 138 -7.49 2.09 -6.80
N PRO A 139 -7.61 2.20 -8.12
CA PRO A 139 -8.88 2.48 -8.77
C PRO A 139 -9.92 1.38 -8.47
N ASP A 140 -11.19 1.64 -8.78
CA ASP A 140 -12.23 0.61 -8.82
C ASP A 140 -11.81 -0.58 -9.72
N HIS A 141 -11.29 -0.27 -10.91
CA HIS A 141 -10.72 -1.20 -11.89
C HIS A 141 -9.24 -0.91 -12.13
N GLY A 142 -8.37 -1.88 -11.84
CA GLY A 142 -6.92 -1.75 -12.01
C GLY A 142 -6.12 -2.28 -10.82
N TYR A 143 -4.87 -1.84 -10.74
CA TYR A 143 -3.88 -2.39 -9.82
C TYR A 143 -3.70 -1.52 -8.57
N TRP A 144 -3.23 -2.16 -7.50
CA TRP A 144 -2.77 -1.45 -6.32
C TRP A 144 -1.50 -0.65 -6.62
N SER A 145 -1.43 0.56 -6.07
CA SER A 145 -0.18 1.32 -5.98
C SER A 145 0.82 0.60 -5.08
N ALA A 146 2.08 1.04 -5.17
CA ALA A 146 3.05 0.71 -4.14
C ALA A 146 2.57 1.26 -2.78
N TRP A 147 3.06 0.66 -1.69
CA TRP A 147 2.84 1.20 -0.36
C TRP A 147 3.53 2.56 -0.22
N SER A 148 2.88 3.50 0.47
CA SER A 148 3.51 4.78 0.85
C SER A 148 4.78 4.55 1.67
N PRO A 149 5.68 5.53 1.77
CA PRO A 149 6.69 5.54 2.82
C PRO A 149 6.06 5.29 4.20
N ALA A 150 6.80 4.63 5.08
CA ALA A 150 6.30 4.29 6.41
C ALA A 150 6.33 5.51 7.34
N THR A 151 5.22 5.75 8.02
CA THR A 151 5.15 6.68 9.15
C THR A 151 5.23 5.87 10.45
N PHE A 152 6.03 6.38 11.40
CA PHE A 152 6.22 5.73 12.70
C PHE A 152 5.41 6.44 13.77
N ILE A 153 4.83 5.67 14.68
CA ILE A 153 4.11 6.22 15.84
C ILE A 153 4.43 5.39 17.09
N GLN A 154 4.72 6.09 18.19
CA GLN A 154 4.90 5.47 19.49
C GLN A 154 3.56 5.51 20.23
N ILE A 155 3.03 4.33 20.59
CA ILE A 155 1.85 4.27 21.45
C ILE A 155 2.31 4.52 22.89
N PRO A 156 1.70 5.48 23.61
CA PRO A 156 2.03 5.70 25.03
C PRO A 156 1.86 4.41 25.82
N SER A 157 2.76 4.16 26.78
CA SER A 157 2.70 2.98 27.65
C SER A 157 1.53 2.99 28.64
N GLY A 158 0.72 4.05 28.62
CA GLY A 158 -0.18 4.43 29.70
C GLY A 158 0.64 4.98 30.88
N ASP A 159 0.30 6.17 31.37
CA ASP A 159 0.85 6.60 32.66
C ASP A 159 0.30 5.66 33.75
N PRO A 160 1.14 5.15 34.67
CA PRO A 160 0.66 4.45 35.86
C PRO A 160 -0.31 5.29 36.70
N LEU A 161 -0.28 6.61 36.54
CA LEU A 161 -1.08 7.58 37.26
C LEU A 161 -2.50 7.77 36.69
N MET A 162 -2.79 7.20 35.51
CA MET A 162 -4.13 7.27 34.87
C MET A 162 -4.93 5.97 35.03
N LEU A 163 -4.33 4.92 35.60
CA LEU A 163 -5.11 3.90 36.30
C LEU A 163 -5.59 4.55 37.59
N GLY A 164 -6.85 4.99 37.59
CA GLY A 164 -7.48 5.66 38.73
C GLY A 164 -7.14 5.00 40.06
N ALA A 165 -7.08 5.83 41.09
CA ALA A 165 -6.79 5.52 42.50
C ALA A 165 -7.80 4.54 43.17
N SER A 166 -8.13 3.42 42.53
CA SER A 166 -9.12 2.46 43.03
C SER A 166 -8.72 0.98 42.89
N HIS A 167 -7.55 0.62 42.34
CA HIS A 167 -7.20 -0.81 42.18
C HIS A 167 -5.73 -1.21 42.50
N TYR A 168 -5.02 -0.48 43.36
CA TYR A 168 -3.80 -1.01 43.99
C TYR A 168 -4.09 -1.65 45.35
N LYS A 169 -4.94 -2.68 45.35
CA LYS A 169 -4.92 -3.71 46.39
C LYS A 169 -5.04 -5.06 45.69
N ASN A 170 -4.05 -5.90 45.94
CA ASN A 170 -3.91 -7.29 45.49
C ASN A 170 -3.40 -7.47 44.06
N LEU A 171 -2.08 -7.69 43.96
CA LEU A 171 -1.51 -8.82 43.22
C LEU A 171 -0.05 -9.00 43.68
N LYS A 172 0.12 -9.37 44.97
CA LYS A 172 1.25 -10.23 45.34
C LYS A 172 0.86 -11.64 44.91
N SER A 173 1.83 -12.34 44.31
CA SER A 173 1.78 -13.72 43.80
C SER A 173 1.30 -13.89 42.36
N TYR A 174 2.25 -13.86 41.43
CA TYR A 174 2.28 -14.86 40.35
C TYR A 174 3.74 -15.12 39.97
N ARG A 175 4.21 -16.34 40.24
CA ARG A 175 5.52 -16.84 39.77
C ARG A 175 5.36 -17.30 38.32
N PRO A 176 6.26 -16.95 37.37
CA PRO A 176 6.24 -17.57 36.06
C PRO A 176 6.74 -19.02 36.13
N ARG A 177 5.92 -19.96 35.64
CA ARG A 177 6.38 -21.32 35.28
C ARG A 177 7.19 -21.23 33.99
N LYS A 178 8.41 -21.78 33.99
CA LYS A 178 9.18 -22.07 32.77
C LYS A 178 8.43 -23.11 31.93
N ILE A 179 8.29 -22.88 30.64
CA ILE A 179 7.96 -23.93 29.66
C ILE A 179 9.11 -24.04 28.66
N SER A 180 9.47 -25.30 28.44
CA SER A 180 10.61 -25.86 27.74
C SER A 180 10.63 -25.57 26.25
N SER A 181 11.82 -25.31 25.72
CA SER A 181 12.15 -25.32 24.30
C SER A 181 12.18 -26.75 23.76
N GLN A 182 11.43 -27.04 22.69
CA GLN A 182 11.77 -28.07 21.69
C GLN A 182 10.75 -28.06 20.55
N GLY A 183 11.24 -27.89 19.32
CA GLY A 183 10.42 -27.96 18.10
C GLY A 183 11.16 -27.39 16.89
N ARG A 184 12.14 -28.14 16.37
CA ARG A 184 12.77 -27.88 15.07
C ARG A 184 11.73 -28.05 13.95
N LEU A 185 11.64 -27.11 13.02
CA LEU A 185 11.07 -27.33 11.70
C LEU A 185 12.08 -26.94 10.62
N ALA A 186 12.09 -27.76 9.58
CA ALA A 186 13.14 -27.92 8.59
C ALA A 186 13.32 -26.70 7.68
N VAL A 187 14.58 -26.46 7.34
CA VAL A 187 15.01 -25.53 6.28
C VAL A 187 14.85 -26.25 4.94
N PHE A 188 14.07 -25.68 4.02
CA PHE A 188 14.14 -26.03 2.60
C PHE A 188 14.69 -24.84 1.82
N THR A 189 15.75 -25.14 1.06
CA THR A 189 16.59 -24.26 0.28
C THR A 189 15.85 -23.71 -0.95
N LYS A 190 16.19 -22.46 -1.32
CA LYS A 190 15.76 -21.77 -2.55
C LYS A 190 16.04 -22.61 -3.80
N ALA A 191 15.05 -22.69 -4.70
CA ALA A 191 15.27 -23.03 -6.09
C ALA A 191 15.74 -21.77 -6.85
N THR A 192 16.87 -21.89 -7.54
CA THR A 192 17.44 -20.87 -8.41
C THR A 192 16.99 -21.17 -9.85
N LEU A 193 16.30 -20.23 -10.50
CA LEU A 193 16.03 -20.28 -11.94
C LEU A 193 17.14 -19.51 -12.67
N THR A 194 17.92 -20.23 -13.47
CA THR A 194 18.93 -19.70 -14.40
C THR A 194 18.27 -19.35 -15.72
N THR A 195 18.48 -18.13 -16.21
CA THR A 195 18.11 -17.68 -17.55
C THR A 195 19.11 -18.21 -18.57
N VAL A 196 18.64 -18.83 -19.65
CA VAL A 196 19.47 -19.23 -20.80
C VAL A 196 19.46 -18.10 -21.82
N GLN A 197 20.64 -17.74 -22.33
CA GLN A 197 20.85 -16.74 -23.40
C GLN A 197 20.36 -17.24 -24.75
#